data_AF-A0A3M7NJJ0-F1
#
_entry.id   AF-A0A3M7NJJ0-F1
#
_cell.length_a   1.000
_cell.length_b   1.000
_cell.length_c   1.000
_cell.angle_alpha   90.00
_cell.angle_beta   90.00
_cell.angle_gamma   90.00
#
_symmetry.space_group_name_H-M   'P 1'
#
loop_
_entity.id
_entity.type
_entity.pdbx_description
1 polymer ?
#
loop_
_entity_poly.entity_id
_entity_poly.type
_entity_poly.pdbx_seq_one_letter_code
_entity_poly.pdbx_strand_id
1 'polypeptide(L)'
;MSSVTSNPLRHEVIAIYKELLEMGKSYPLGYDYYRQRLHKAFMSQAHLRDGREIKKGIERAQYVKKEIEALYYLKKYRTLRKNYG
;
A
#
# COMPACT_ATOMS: atom_id res chain seq x y z
N MET A 1 3.80 35.98 4.65
CA MET A 1 2.72 35.01 4.43
C MET A 1 3.33 33.72 3.90
N SER A 2 3.42 32.68 4.71
CA SER A 2 4.02 31.41 4.30
C SER A 2 3.07 30.67 3.35
N SER A 3 3.59 30.33 2.19
CA SER A 3 2.91 29.67 1.08
C SER A 3 2.26 28.35 1.49
N VAL A 4 1.01 28.13 1.07
CA VAL A 4 0.35 26.82 1.03
C VAL A 4 1.08 25.98 -0.02
N THR A 5 2.24 25.45 0.37
CA THR A 5 3.09 24.66 -0.52
C THR A 5 2.61 23.23 -0.40
N SER A 6 1.78 22.79 -1.34
CA SER A 6 1.37 21.39 -1.40
C SER A 6 2.62 20.56 -1.69
N ASN A 7 3.11 19.80 -0.71
CA ASN A 7 4.31 18.98 -0.88
C ASN A 7 3.97 17.81 -1.83
N PRO A 8 4.55 17.74 -3.05
CA PRO A 8 4.20 16.70 -4.03
C PRO A 8 4.39 15.29 -3.48
N LEU A 9 5.40 15.06 -2.64
CA LEU A 9 5.63 13.76 -1.99
C LEU A 9 4.53 13.40 -0.99
N ARG A 10 3.94 14.39 -0.31
CA ARG A 10 2.81 14.15 0.61
C ARG A 10 1.60 13.61 -0.15
N HIS A 11 1.31 14.18 -1.33
CA HIS A 11 0.21 13.69 -2.15
C HIS A 11 0.45 12.26 -2.63
N GLU A 12 1.67 11.95 -3.05
CA GLU A 12 2.05 10.60 -3.48
C GLU A 12 1.92 9.56 -2.35
N VAL A 13 2.38 9.90 -1.14
CA VAL A 13 2.21 9.05 0.06
C VAL A 13 0.72 8.81 0.36
N ILE A 14 -0.12 9.84 0.28
CA ILE A 14 -1.56 9.71 0.54
C ILE A 14 -2.23 8.85 -0.54
N ALA A 15 -1.85 9.03 -1.80
CA ALA A 15 -2.40 8.26 -2.92
C ALA A 15 -2.11 6.76 -2.74
N ILE A 16 -0.84 6.39 -2.53
CA ILE A 16 -0.48 4.98 -2.38
C ILE A 16 -1.06 4.35 -1.11
N TYR A 17 -1.19 5.10 -0.02
CA TYR A 17 -1.87 4.63 1.18
C TYR A 17 -3.33 4.27 0.92
N LYS A 18 -4.06 5.11 0.18
CA LYS A 18 -5.46 4.86 -0.20
C LYS A 18 -5.59 3.68 -1.15
N GLU A 19 -4.72 3.57 -2.15
CA GLU A 19 -4.69 2.42 -3.05
C GLU A 19 -4.46 1.11 -2.29
N LEU A 20 -3.48 1.09 -1.38
CA LEU A 20 -3.20 -0.08 -0.56
C LEU A 20 -4.36 -0.44 0.36
N LEU A 21 -5.10 0.54 0.90
CA LEU A 21 -6.33 0.27 1.66
C LEU A 21 -7.42 -0.36 0.80
N GLU A 22 -7.65 0.16 -0.40
CA GLU A 22 -8.65 -0.38 -1.32
C GLU A 22 -8.33 -1.84 -1.67
N MET A 23 -7.07 -2.09 -2.04
CA MET A 23 -6.60 -3.43 -2.32
C MET A 23 -6.69 -4.35 -1.10
N GLY A 24 -6.55 -3.82 0.12
CA GLY A 24 -6.65 -4.60 1.35
C GLY A 24 -8.04 -5.17 1.66
N LYS A 25 -9.12 -4.70 1.01
CA LYS A 25 -10.50 -5.14 1.31
C LYS A 25 -10.72 -6.63 1.07
N SER A 26 -10.02 -7.23 0.12
CA SER A 26 -10.11 -8.66 -0.20
C SER A 26 -8.99 -9.51 0.43
N TYR A 27 -8.25 -8.94 1.39
CA TYR A 27 -7.11 -9.61 2.00
C TYR A 27 -7.53 -10.89 2.76
N PRO A 28 -6.80 -12.02 2.65
CA PRO A 28 -7.25 -13.31 3.18
C PRO A 28 -7.51 -13.35 4.69
N LEU A 29 -6.77 -12.56 5.47
CA LEU A 29 -6.91 -12.47 6.94
C LEU A 29 -7.92 -11.40 7.39
N GLY A 30 -8.66 -10.80 6.44
CA GLY A 30 -9.65 -9.76 6.71
C GLY A 30 -9.09 -8.34 6.60
N TYR A 31 -10.00 -7.40 6.33
CA TYR A 31 -9.66 -6.00 6.09
C TYR A 31 -9.10 -5.31 7.33
N ASP A 32 -9.68 -5.54 8.52
CA ASP A 32 -9.20 -4.89 9.75
C ASP A 32 -7.79 -5.31 10.12
N TYR A 33 -7.47 -6.60 9.98
CA TYR A 33 -6.11 -7.11 10.17
C TYR A 33 -5.11 -6.42 9.25
N TYR A 34 -5.44 -6.29 7.97
CA TYR A 34 -4.61 -5.63 6.97
C TYR A 34 -4.47 -4.13 7.26
N ARG A 35 -5.59 -3.44 7.48
CA ARG A 35 -5.67 -1.99 7.73
C ARG A 35 -4.83 -1.58 8.93
N GLN A 36 -4.92 -2.30 10.05
CA GLN A 36 -4.14 -2.01 11.25
C GLN A 36 -2.63 -2.11 10.99
N ARG A 37 -2.19 -3.14 10.26
CA ARG A 37 -0.78 -3.34 9.91
C ARG A 37 -0.28 -2.28 8.93
N LEU A 38 -1.06 -1.97 7.90
CA LEU A 38 -0.74 -0.91 6.95
C LEU A 38 -0.60 0.43 7.66
N HIS A 39 -1.56 0.78 8.51
CA HIS A 39 -1.52 2.02 9.28
C HIS A 39 -0.29 2.09 10.17
N LYS A 40 0.03 1.02 10.91
CA LYS A 40 1.23 0.95 11.75
C LYS A 40 2.52 1.13 10.94
N ALA A 41 2.62 0.52 9.76
CA ALA A 41 3.78 0.67 8.88
C ALA A 41 3.98 2.13 8.44
N PHE A 42 2.93 2.80 7.96
CA PHE A 42 3.00 4.21 7.57
C PHE A 42 3.28 5.14 8.76
N MET A 43 2.62 4.92 9.90
CA MET A 43 2.82 5.75 11.10
C MET A 43 4.24 5.63 11.66
N SER A 44 4.85 4.45 11.60
CA SER A 44 6.25 4.26 12.03
C SER A 44 7.24 5.16 11.27
N GLN A 45 6.89 5.61 10.06
CA GLN A 45 7.72 6.44 9.20
C GLN A 45 7.24 7.91 9.13
N ALA A 46 6.20 8.30 9.89
CA ALA A 46 5.63 9.64 9.84
C ALA A 46 6.57 10.76 10.32
N HIS A 47 7.64 10.40 11.02
CA HIS A 47 8.68 11.31 11.49
C HIS A 47 9.68 11.71 10.40
N LEU A 48 9.71 11.01 9.25
CA LEU A 48 10.62 11.33 8.15
C LEU A 48 10.37 12.74 7.62
N ARG A 49 11.48 13.45 7.35
CA ARG A 49 11.49 14.81 6.78
C ARG A 49 12.35 14.93 5.53
N ASP A 50 13.32 14.03 5.36
CA ASP A 50 14.15 13.96 4.16
C ASP A 50 13.33 13.40 2.98
N GLY A 51 13.25 14.16 1.88
CA GLY A 51 12.58 13.76 0.67
C GLY A 51 13.15 12.49 0.02
N ARG A 52 14.44 12.19 0.21
CA ARG A 52 15.05 10.96 -0.31
C ARG A 52 14.54 9.72 0.41
N GLU A 53 14.45 9.77 1.74
CA GLU A 53 13.92 8.68 2.56
C GLU A 53 12.41 8.49 2.32
N ILE A 54 11.66 9.59 2.12
CA ILE A 54 10.24 9.51 1.75
C ILE A 54 10.06 8.80 0.40
N LYS A 55 10.88 9.12 -0.61
CA LYS A 55 10.84 8.44 -1.91
C LYS A 55 11.13 6.95 -1.80
N LYS A 56 12.15 6.54 -1.03
CA LYS A 56 12.41 5.12 -0.74
C LYS A 56 11.21 4.43 -0.08
N GLY A 57 10.54 5.12 0.85
CA GLY A 57 9.31 4.63 1.47
C GLY A 57 8.19 4.41 0.45
N ILE A 58 8.00 5.34 -0.48
CA ILE A 58 7.03 5.22 -1.59
C ILE A 58 7.39 4.04 -2.50
N GLU A 59 8.64 3.90 -2.90
CA GLU A 59 9.11 2.76 -3.72
C GLU A 59 8.83 1.41 -3.04
N ARG A 60 9.08 1.33 -1.73
CA ARG A 60 8.77 0.14 -0.94
C ARG A 60 7.27 -0.15 -0.91
N ALA A 61 6.44 0.87 -0.74
CA ALA A 61 4.98 0.71 -0.78
C ALA A 61 4.49 0.27 -2.18
N GLN A 62 5.12 0.74 -3.26
CA GLN A 62 4.84 0.29 -4.64
C GLN A 62 5.22 -1.19 -4.84
N TYR A 63 6.32 -1.63 -4.24
CA TYR A 63 6.69 -3.04 -4.25
C TYR A 63 5.65 -3.91 -3.55
N VAL A 64 5.24 -3.53 -2.33
CA VAL A 64 4.21 -4.24 -1.56
C VAL A 64 2.88 -4.30 -2.32
N LYS A 65 2.52 -3.23 -3.04
CA LYS A 65 1.35 -3.22 -3.93
C LYS A 65 1.40 -4.36 -4.94
N LYS A 66 2.52 -4.52 -5.66
CA LYS A 66 2.72 -5.59 -6.64
C LYS A 66 2.66 -6.98 -6.02
N GLU A 67 3.18 -7.15 -4.80
CA GLU A 67 3.07 -8.43 -4.08
C GLU A 67 1.61 -8.79 -3.77
N ILE A 68 0.80 -7.81 -3.36
CA ILE A 68 -0.63 -8.02 -3.09
C ILE A 68 -1.38 -8.35 -4.39
N GLU A 69 -1.08 -7.67 -5.49
CA GLU A 69 -1.63 -8.01 -6.82
C GLU A 69 -1.29 -9.46 -7.20
N ALA A 70 -0.03 -9.87 -7.04
CA ALA A 70 0.41 -11.23 -7.30
C ALA A 70 -0.33 -12.27 -6.43
N LEU A 71 -0.57 -11.97 -5.15
CA LEU A 71 -1.39 -12.82 -4.28
C LEU A 71 -2.81 -12.99 -4.82
N TYR A 72 -3.42 -11.92 -5.36
CA TYR A 72 -4.74 -12.01 -5.97
C TYR A 72 -4.74 -12.84 -7.25
N TYR A 73 -3.76 -12.67 -8.12
CA TYR A 73 -3.60 -13.50 -9.32
C TYR A 73 -3.42 -14.98 -8.95
N LEU A 74 -2.60 -15.29 -7.94
CA LEU A 74 -2.36 -16.65 -7.49
C LEU A 74 -3.64 -17.30 -6.93
N LYS A 75 -4.42 -16.55 -6.13
CA LYS A 75 -5.73 -17.02 -5.63
C LYS A 75 -6.67 -17.34 -6.79
N LYS A 76 -6.80 -16.44 -7.77
CA LYS A 76 -7.64 -16.63 -8.95
C LYS A 76 -7.20 -17.86 -9.76
N TYR A 77 -5.90 -18.00 -10.01
CA TYR A 77 -5.34 -19.14 -10.73
C TYR A 77 -5.63 -20.47 -10.02
N ARG A 78 -5.44 -20.53 -8.69
CA ARG A 78 -5.76 -21.74 -7.89
C ARG A 78 -7.24 -22.13 -8.01
N THR A 79 -8.15 -21.17 -7.97
CA THR A 79 -9.59 -21.42 -8.15
C THR A 79 -9.90 -21.94 -9.55
N LEU A 80 -9.36 -21.30 -10.60
CA LEU A 80 -9.56 -21.75 -11.99
C LEU A 80 -9.04 -23.17 -12.20
N ARG A 81 -7.83 -23.47 -11.73
CA ARG A 81 -7.25 -24.82 -11.84
C ARG A 81 -8.09 -25.88 -11.12
N LYS A 82 -8.72 -25.56 -9.98
CA LYS A 82 -9.60 -26.50 -9.27
C LYS A 82 -10.91 -26.79 -10.04
N ASN A 83 -11.40 -25.81 -10.78
CA ASN A 83 -12.71 -25.91 -11.44
C ASN A 83 -12.62 -26.48 -12.87
N TYR A 84 -11.47 -26.33 -13.52
CA TYR A 84 -11.28 -26.69 -14.94
C TYR A 84 -10.09 -27.61 -15.21
N GLY A 85 -9.26 -27.89 -14.20
CA GLY A 85 -8.15 -28.85 -14.29
C GLY A 85 -8.53 -30.16 -13.63
#